data_AF-A0A1Q2D021-F1
#
_entry.id   AF-A0A1Q2D021-F1
#
_cell.length_a   1.000
_cell.length_b   1.000
_cell.length_c   1.000
_cell.angle_alpha   90.00
_cell.angle_beta   90.00
_cell.angle_gamma   90.00
#
_symmetry.space_group_name_H-M   'P 1'
#
loop_
_entity.id
_entity.type
_entity.pdbx_description
1 polymer ?
#
loop_
_entity_poly.entity_id
_entity_poly.type
_entity_poly.pdbx_seq_one_letter_code
_entity_poly.pdbx_strand_id
1 'polypeptide(L)'
;MDDNIWDLLDDDSSFAWQAEALCAQTDPEAFFPEKGGSTREAKRVCQSCTVRTECLEYALAHDERFGIWGGLSERERRKLKRAAG
;
A
#
# COMPACT_ATOMS: atom_id res chain seq x y z
N MET A 1 23.40 34.71 -8.21
CA MET A 1 21.99 34.24 -8.22
C MET A 1 22.13 32.80 -8.61
N ASP A 2 22.47 32.01 -7.60
CA ASP A 2 22.90 30.64 -7.76
C ASP A 2 21.74 29.83 -7.22
N ASP A 3 20.78 29.59 -8.10
CA ASP A 3 19.64 28.72 -7.87
C ASP A 3 20.18 27.30 -7.72
N ASN A 4 20.61 26.98 -6.51
CA ASN A 4 21.09 25.64 -6.16
C ASN A 4 19.87 24.72 -6.05
N ILE A 5 19.44 24.25 -7.22
CA ILE A 5 18.39 23.28 -7.56
C ILE A 5 18.50 21.94 -6.80
N TRP A 6 19.54 21.75 -5.98
CA TRP A 6 19.89 20.52 -5.28
C TRP A 6 19.28 20.36 -3.89
N ASP A 7 18.62 21.38 -3.30
CA ASP A 7 18.17 21.34 -1.89
C ASP A 7 16.64 21.14 -1.70
N LEU A 8 15.90 20.91 -2.79
CA LEU A 8 14.44 20.69 -2.78
C LEU A 8 14.00 19.31 -3.31
N LEU A 9 14.94 18.42 -3.63
CA LEU A 9 14.65 17.14 -4.28
C LEU A 9 15.10 15.91 -3.47
N ASP A 10 15.30 16.05 -2.16
CA ASP A 10 15.60 14.92 -1.27
C ASP A 10 14.52 14.68 -0.19
N ASP A 11 13.38 15.38 -0.28
CA ASP A 11 12.21 15.21 0.60
C ASP A 11 11.25 14.09 0.12
N ASP A 12 11.73 13.09 -0.64
CA ASP A 12 10.92 11.92 -1.04
C ASP A 12 11.19 10.67 -0.19
N SER A 13 11.72 10.86 1.03
CA SER A 13 11.92 9.74 1.97
C SER A 13 10.61 9.13 2.51
N SER A 14 9.47 9.79 2.28
CA SER A 14 8.14 9.33 2.71
C SER A 14 7.64 8.07 1.99
N PHE A 15 8.30 7.67 0.90
CA PHE A 15 7.92 6.49 0.09
C PHE A 15 8.97 5.39 0.06
N ALA A 16 10.04 5.46 0.87
CA ALA A 16 11.10 4.44 0.88
C ALA A 16 10.56 3.01 1.09
N TRP A 17 9.54 2.85 1.93
CA TRP A 17 8.90 1.55 2.18
C TRP A 17 8.18 0.99 0.93
N GLN A 18 7.73 1.83 0.00
CA GLN A 18 7.07 1.36 -1.23
C GLN A 18 8.07 0.63 -2.14
N ALA A 19 9.34 1.06 -2.15
CA ALA A 19 10.40 0.41 -2.91
C ALA A 19 10.71 -1.01 -2.39
N GLU A 20 10.50 -1.26 -1.09
CA GLU A 20 10.69 -2.57 -0.46
C GLU A 20 9.45 -3.47 -0.53
N ALA A 21 8.34 -2.99 -1.11
CA ALA A 21 7.09 -3.73 -1.15
C ALA A 21 7.19 -4.94 -2.09
N LEU A 22 7.00 -6.15 -1.55
CA LEU A 22 6.99 -7.39 -2.35
C LEU A 22 5.92 -7.40 -3.45
N CYS A 23 4.83 -6.64 -3.28
CA CYS A 23 3.77 -6.56 -4.28
C CYS A 23 4.27 -6.01 -5.64
N ALA A 24 5.27 -5.13 -5.63
CA ALA A 24 5.88 -4.59 -6.84
C ALA A 24 6.65 -5.65 -7.66
N GLN A 25 7.00 -6.78 -7.04
CA GLN A 25 7.69 -7.92 -7.68
C GLN A 25 6.72 -9.02 -8.12
N THR A 26 5.42 -8.79 -8.00
CA THR A 26 4.36 -9.75 -8.33
C THR A 26 3.37 -9.13 -9.32
N ASP A 27 2.40 -9.92 -9.78
CA ASP A 27 1.38 -9.43 -10.70
C ASP A 27 0.49 -8.36 -10.03
N PRO A 28 0.46 -7.11 -10.54
CA PRO A 28 -0.38 -6.05 -9.99
C PRO A 28 -1.88 -6.34 -10.14
N GLU A 29 -2.31 -7.15 -11.12
CA GLU A 29 -3.73 -7.50 -11.29
C GLU A 29 -4.27 -8.29 -10.10
N ALA A 30 -3.42 -9.08 -9.43
CA ALA A 30 -3.81 -9.80 -8.21
C ALA A 30 -4.19 -8.85 -7.06
N PHE A 31 -3.58 -7.65 -7.02
CA PHE A 31 -3.83 -6.64 -5.98
C PHE A 31 -5.01 -5.75 -6.31
N PHE A 32 -5.37 -5.63 -7.58
CA PHE A 32 -6.53 -4.87 -8.07
C PHE A 32 -7.54 -5.78 -8.80
N PRO A 33 -8.14 -6.77 -8.10
CA PRO A 33 -9.04 -7.71 -8.75
C PRO A 33 -10.33 -7.01 -9.21
N GLU A 34 -10.83 -7.45 -10.37
CA GLU A 34 -12.16 -7.05 -10.86
C GLU A 34 -13.28 -7.49 -9.89
N LYS A 35 -14.51 -7.00 -10.11
CA LYS A 35 -15.68 -7.34 -9.30
C LYS A 35 -15.89 -8.86 -9.26
N GLY A 36 -15.60 -9.48 -8.11
CA GLY A 36 -15.73 -10.93 -7.90
C GLY A 36 -14.44 -11.73 -8.09
N GLY A 37 -13.32 -11.07 -8.43
CA GLY A 37 -12.00 -11.69 -8.54
C GLY A 37 -11.46 -12.21 -7.19
N SER A 38 -10.53 -13.14 -7.28
CA SER A 38 -9.90 -13.73 -6.10
C SER A 38 -8.91 -12.76 -5.45
N THR A 39 -9.07 -12.52 -4.16
CA THR A 39 -8.11 -11.73 -3.35
C THR A 39 -7.09 -12.61 -2.63
N ARG A 40 -7.18 -13.93 -2.80
CA ARG A 40 -6.43 -14.90 -1.99
C ARG A 40 -4.93 -14.85 -2.26
N GLU A 41 -4.55 -14.60 -3.50
CA GLU A 41 -3.15 -14.55 -3.92
C GLU A 41 -2.45 -13.30 -3.40
N ALA A 42 -3.01 -12.12 -3.66
CA ALA A 42 -2.49 -10.87 -3.11
C ALA A 42 -2.37 -10.89 -1.58
N LYS A 43 -3.35 -11.46 -0.87
CA LYS A 43 -3.27 -11.63 0.58
C LYS A 43 -2.10 -12.50 1.02
N ARG A 44 -1.79 -13.57 0.27
CA ARG A 44 -0.64 -14.45 0.56
C ARG A 44 0.67 -13.69 0.39
N VAL A 45 0.81 -12.92 -0.69
CA VAL A 45 1.99 -12.09 -0.95
C VAL A 45 2.16 -11.01 0.13
N CYS A 46 1.07 -10.34 0.51
CA CYS A 46 1.10 -9.37 1.59
C CYS A 46 1.54 -9.96 2.94
N GLN A 47 1.26 -11.24 3.21
CA GLN A 47 1.66 -11.88 4.47
C GLN A 47 3.18 -12.08 4.57
N SER A 48 3.87 -12.25 3.45
CA SER A 48 5.33 -12.34 3.40
C SER A 48 6.02 -10.97 3.26
N CYS A 49 5.26 -9.89 3.08
CA CYS A 49 5.79 -8.54 2.89
C CYS A 49 6.25 -7.94 4.23
N THR A 50 7.46 -7.39 4.27
CA THR A 50 8.04 -6.75 5.46
C THR A 50 7.36 -5.42 5.76
N VAL A 51 7.08 -4.61 4.74
CA VAL A 51 6.45 -3.29 4.82
C VAL A 51 4.92 -3.32 4.93
N ARG A 52 4.35 -4.44 5.41
CA ARG A 52 2.89 -4.65 5.46
C ARG A 52 2.20 -3.63 6.37
N THR A 53 2.85 -3.27 7.48
CA THR A 53 2.29 -2.37 8.49
C THR A 53 2.20 -0.95 7.95
N GLU A 54 3.30 -0.45 7.40
CA GLU A 54 3.44 0.87 6.77
C GLU A 54 2.45 1.00 5.61
N CYS A 55 2.35 -0.04 4.77
CA CYS A 55 1.38 -0.12 3.67
C CYS A 55 -0.07 -0.01 4.17
N LEU A 56 -0.40 -0.65 5.29
CA LEU A 56 -1.74 -0.59 5.87
C LEU A 56 -2.03 0.80 6.44
N GLU A 57 -1.10 1.37 7.20
CA GLU A 57 -1.24 2.70 7.81
C GLU A 57 -1.43 3.77 6.74
N TYR A 58 -0.63 3.71 5.67
CA TYR A 58 -0.80 4.57 4.50
C TYR A 58 -2.19 4.44 3.89
N ALA A 59 -2.66 3.22 3.64
CA ALA A 59 -3.98 3.00 3.06
C ALA A 59 -5.13 3.49 3.96
N LEU A 60 -4.97 3.43 5.28
CA LEU A 60 -5.96 3.93 6.23
C LEU A 60 -5.95 5.46 6.32
N ALA A 61 -4.77 6.08 6.30
CA ALA A 61 -4.57 7.52 6.34
C ALA A 61 -5.06 8.21 5.05
N HIS A 62 -4.78 7.61 3.89
CA HIS A 62 -5.16 8.14 2.58
C HIS A 62 -6.56 7.69 2.10
N ASP A 63 -7.28 6.91 2.92
CA ASP A 63 -8.60 6.35 2.60
C ASP A 63 -8.62 5.59 1.25
N GLU A 64 -7.59 4.77 1.00
CA GLU A 64 -7.47 4.02 -0.25
C GLU A 64 -8.68 3.10 -0.46
N ARG A 65 -9.38 3.28 -1.59
CA ARG A 65 -10.70 2.68 -1.84
C ARG A 65 -10.66 1.41 -2.69
N PHE A 66 -9.54 1.17 -3.35
CA PHE A 66 -9.42 0.04 -4.27
C PHE A 66 -8.25 -0.85 -3.86
N GLY A 67 -8.29 -2.09 -4.34
CA GLY A 67 -7.22 -3.06 -4.18
C GLY A 67 -6.95 -3.57 -2.75
N ILE A 68 -5.92 -4.41 -2.66
CA ILE A 68 -5.42 -5.03 -1.43
C ILE A 68 -4.23 -4.23 -0.90
N TRP A 69 -4.36 -3.77 0.34
CA TRP A 69 -3.32 -2.99 1.03
C TRP A 69 -3.06 -3.61 2.39
N GLY A 70 -1.78 -3.81 2.73
CA GLY A 70 -1.40 -4.43 4.00
C GLY A 70 -2.01 -5.81 4.27
N GLY A 71 -2.41 -6.53 3.21
CA GLY A 71 -3.10 -7.82 3.29
C GLY A 71 -4.61 -7.74 3.56
N LEU A 72 -5.20 -6.54 3.51
CA LEU A 72 -6.62 -6.30 3.71
C LEU A 72 -7.27 -5.75 2.44
N SER A 73 -8.47 -6.25 2.11
CA SER A 73 -9.34 -5.66 1.10
C SER A 73 -9.99 -4.37 1.58
N GLU A 74 -10.51 -3.55 0.67
CA GLU A 74 -11.29 -2.34 1.00
C GLU A 74 -12.36 -2.62 2.06
N ARG A 75 -13.13 -3.71 1.89
CA ARG A 75 -14.19 -4.09 2.83
C ARG A 75 -13.63 -4.42 4.23
N GLU A 76 -12.45 -5.03 4.31
CA GLU A 76 -11.79 -5.33 5.58
C GLU A 76 -11.20 -4.07 6.24
N ARG A 77 -10.55 -3.19 5.45
CA ARG A 77 -10.05 -1.89 5.93
C ARG A 77 -11.18 -1.04 6.49
N ARG A 78 -12.32 -0.98 5.82
CA ARG A 78 -13.52 -0.29 6.31
C ARG A 78 -14.04 -0.85 7.63
N LYS A 79 -14.03 -2.17 7.80
CA LYS A 79 -14.41 -2.79 9.08
C LYS A 79 -13.42 -2.43 10.18
N LEU A 80 -12.12 -2.45 9.88
CA LEU A 80 -11.06 -2.10 10.81
C LEU A 80 -11.15 -0.63 11.25
N LYS A 81 -11.32 0.30 10.30
CA LYS A 81 -11.52 1.73 10.58
C LYS A 81 -12.75 2.00 11.45
N ARG A 82 -13.82 1.21 11.29
CA ARG A 82 -15.03 1.30 12.14
C ARG A 82 -14.86 0.68 13.53
N ALA A 83 -13.94 -0.27 13.70
CA ALA A 83 -13.68 -0.92 14.98
C ALA A 83 -12.68 -0.14 15.85
N ALA A 84 -11.85 0.69 15.22
CA ALA A 84 -10.83 1.50 15.87
C ALA A 84 -11.33 2.89 16.32
N GLY A 85 -12.57 3.27 16.00
CA GLY A 85 -13.23 4.49 16.45
C GLY A 85 -14.44 4.17 17.31
#